data_AF-A0A328T329-F1
#
_entry.id   AF-A0A328T329-F1
#
_cell.length_a   1.000
_cell.length_b   1.000
_cell.length_c   1.000
_cell.angle_alpha   90.00
_cell.angle_beta   90.00
_cell.angle_gamma   90.00
#
_symmetry.space_group_name_H-M   'P 1'
#
loop_
_entity.id
_entity.type
_entity.pdbx_description
1 polymer ?
#
loop_
_entity_poly.entity_id
_entity_poly.type
_entity_poly.pdbx_seq_one_letter_code
_entity_poly.pdbx_strand_id
1 'polypeptide(L)'
;MTASARILAIALLCSIGVAAMAAQHAPARTHVTKPQSKAPLTLEQAVARVQNQTGGKVLKADSRNFGRIVEYRIKVLTPKGHVRVVTLRSDQRVTESN
;
A
#
# COMPACT_ATOMS: atom_id res chain seq x y z
N MET A 1 19.02 -50.04 -9.21
CA MET A 1 18.26 -49.46 -10.34
C MET A 1 18.48 -47.94 -10.30
N THR A 2 19.56 -47.39 -10.88
CA THR A 2 19.69 -46.99 -12.32
C THR A 2 18.56 -46.05 -12.76
N ALA A 3 18.71 -44.71 -12.74
CA ALA A 3 19.53 -43.83 -13.61
C ALA A 3 18.87 -43.48 -14.98
N SER A 4 19.20 -42.27 -15.51
CA SER A 4 18.72 -41.58 -16.74
C SER A 4 17.66 -40.50 -16.46
N ALA A 5 17.82 -39.18 -16.68
CA ALA A 5 18.76 -38.32 -17.44
C ALA A 5 18.42 -38.02 -18.91
N ARG A 6 18.38 -36.71 -19.24
CA ARG A 6 18.47 -36.02 -20.55
C ARG A 6 17.20 -35.82 -21.41
N ILE A 7 17.35 -34.87 -22.35
CA ILE A 7 16.47 -34.44 -23.46
C ILE A 7 15.34 -33.49 -23.00
N LEU A 8 15.18 -32.25 -23.51
CA LEU A 8 15.96 -31.46 -24.48
C LEU A 8 15.86 -29.93 -24.20
N ALA A 9 16.67 -29.10 -24.86
CA ALA A 9 16.52 -27.64 -24.92
C ALA A 9 15.71 -27.19 -26.15
N ILE A 10 14.98 -26.07 -26.05
CA ILE A 10 14.54 -25.28 -27.22
C ILE A 10 15.02 -23.85 -27.02
N ALA A 11 16.14 -23.51 -27.64
CA ALA A 11 16.51 -22.13 -27.88
C ALA A 11 15.73 -21.63 -29.10
N LEU A 12 15.03 -20.50 -28.96
CA LEU A 12 14.58 -19.73 -30.11
C LEU A 12 15.13 -18.31 -29.98
N LEU A 13 16.19 -18.04 -30.74
CA LEU A 13 16.71 -16.68 -30.89
C LEU A 13 15.70 -15.87 -31.69
N CYS A 14 15.39 -14.66 -31.20
CA CYS A 14 14.88 -13.60 -32.06
C CYS A 14 15.78 -12.38 -31.85
N SER A 15 16.81 -12.32 -32.69
CA SER A 15 17.70 -11.16 -32.82
C SER A 15 16.98 -9.99 -33.50
N ILE A 16 17.67 -8.83 -33.56
CA ILE A 16 17.38 -7.60 -34.34
C ILE A 16 16.78 -6.48 -33.49
N GLY A 17 17.50 -5.35 -33.38
CA GLY A 17 16.95 -4.13 -32.77
C GLY A 17 17.90 -3.17 -32.05
N VAL A 18 19.20 -3.10 -32.36
CA VAL A 18 20.03 -1.98 -31.87
C VAL A 18 19.73 -0.75 -32.73
N ALA A 19 18.95 0.18 -32.18
CA ALA A 19 18.68 1.47 -32.79
C ALA A 19 18.91 2.62 -31.78
N ALA A 20 19.84 3.50 -32.15
CA ALA A 20 19.98 4.88 -31.72
C ALA A 20 19.87 5.21 -30.21
N MET A 21 21.04 5.32 -29.58
CA MET A 21 21.25 6.22 -28.45
C MET A 21 21.02 7.67 -28.91
N ALA A 22 19.87 8.27 -28.56
CA ALA A 22 19.61 9.70 -28.74
C ALA A 22 18.59 10.23 -27.73
N ALA A 23 19.07 11.07 -26.81
CA ALA A 23 18.33 12.11 -26.09
C ALA A 23 16.84 11.87 -25.76
N GLN A 24 16.57 11.25 -24.61
CA GLN A 24 15.40 11.64 -23.81
C GLN A 24 15.82 12.67 -22.75
N HIS A 25 16.02 13.89 -23.25
CA HIS A 25 16.20 15.11 -22.47
C HIS A 25 14.92 15.35 -21.66
N ALA A 26 15.03 15.60 -20.35
CA ALA A 26 13.87 15.80 -19.50
C ALA A 26 13.21 17.17 -19.75
N PRO A 27 11.90 17.25 -20.01
CA PRO A 27 11.10 18.40 -19.62
C PRO A 27 10.60 18.19 -18.19
N ALA A 28 10.71 19.24 -17.36
CA ALA A 28 10.32 19.20 -15.96
C ALA A 28 8.87 18.72 -15.80
N ARG A 29 8.68 17.57 -15.14
CA ARG A 29 7.37 17.15 -14.67
C ARG A 29 7.01 18.02 -13.48
N THR A 30 6.46 19.20 -13.74
CA THR A 30 5.76 20.02 -12.76
C THR A 30 4.57 19.23 -12.25
N HIS A 31 4.82 18.39 -11.24
CA HIS A 31 3.80 17.89 -10.35
C HIS A 31 3.19 19.11 -9.67
N VAL A 32 2.15 19.68 -10.30
CA VAL A 32 1.27 20.65 -9.65
C VAL A 32 0.61 19.88 -8.52
N THR A 33 1.23 19.98 -7.34
CA THR A 33 0.74 19.39 -6.11
C THR A 33 -0.55 20.12 -5.76
N LYS A 34 -1.67 19.65 -6.33
CA LYS A 34 -3.00 20.09 -5.94
C LYS A 34 -3.03 20.05 -4.42
N PRO A 35 -3.51 21.10 -3.72
CA PRO A 35 -3.67 21.03 -2.28
C PRO A 35 -4.52 19.80 -2.00
N GLN A 36 -3.89 18.79 -1.41
CA GLN A 36 -4.53 17.51 -1.17
C GLN A 36 -5.41 17.70 0.05
N SER A 37 -6.57 18.34 -0.18
CA SER A 37 -7.65 18.54 0.78
C SER A 37 -7.86 17.21 1.48
N LYS A 38 -7.29 17.06 2.68
CA LYS A 38 -7.15 15.74 3.32
C LYS A 38 -8.54 15.14 3.43
N ALA A 39 -8.80 14.16 2.57
CA ALA A 39 -10.04 13.42 2.58
C ALA A 39 -10.19 12.81 3.97
N PRO A 40 -11.41 12.74 4.54
CA PRO A 40 -11.62 12.04 5.80
C PRO A 40 -11.01 10.64 5.67
N LEU A 41 -10.21 10.24 6.66
CA LEU A 41 -9.51 8.95 6.67
C LEU A 41 -10.53 7.85 6.38
N THR A 42 -10.28 6.95 5.43
CA THR A 42 -11.20 5.84 5.14
C THR A 42 -10.93 4.63 6.02
N LEU A 43 -11.88 3.68 6.09
CA LEU A 43 -11.69 2.42 6.83
C LEU A 43 -10.47 1.64 6.33
N GLU A 44 -10.25 1.57 5.02
CA GLU A 44 -9.09 0.88 4.42
C GLU A 44 -7.78 1.59 4.76
N GLN A 45 -7.75 2.93 4.72
CA GLN A 45 -6.56 3.70 5.12
C GLN A 45 -6.28 3.55 6.61
N ALA A 46 -7.31 3.47 7.45
CA ALA A 46 -7.19 3.17 8.88
C ALA A 46 -6.63 1.75 9.09
N VAL A 47 -7.13 0.76 8.36
CA VAL A 47 -6.66 -0.64 8.36
C VAL A 47 -5.20 -0.75 7.92
N ALA A 48 -4.80 -0.09 6.83
CA ALA A 48 -3.41 -0.04 6.37
C ALA A 48 -2.49 0.63 7.39
N ARG A 49 -2.92 1.76 7.99
CA ARG A 49 -2.18 2.44 9.05
C ARG A 49 -1.97 1.55 10.28
N VAL A 50 -3.00 0.85 10.75
CA VAL A 50 -2.89 -0.06 11.90
C VAL A 50 -1.97 -1.25 11.59
N GLN A 51 -2.03 -1.83 10.39
CA GLN A 51 -1.10 -2.90 10.00
C GLN A 51 0.35 -2.40 9.99
N ASN A 52 0.63 -1.27 9.33
CA ASN A 52 1.97 -0.66 9.29
C ASN A 52 2.51 -0.29 10.68
N GLN A 53 1.65 0.18 11.59
CA GLN A 53 2.05 0.56 12.95
C GLN A 53 2.25 -0.62 13.91
N THR A 54 1.61 -1.77 13.65
CA THR A 54 1.60 -2.90 14.61
C THR A 54 2.35 -4.14 14.11
N GLY A 55 2.65 -4.22 12.81
CA GLY A 55 3.14 -5.44 12.16
C GLY A 55 2.16 -6.63 12.29
N GLY A 56 0.90 -6.36 12.64
CA GLY A 56 -0.09 -7.36 13.00
C GLY A 56 -1.13 -7.61 11.91
N LYS A 57 -1.74 -8.79 11.94
CA LYS A 57 -2.84 -9.16 11.03
C LYS A 57 -4.16 -8.59 11.54
N VAL A 58 -4.91 -7.88 10.70
CA VAL A 58 -6.27 -7.44 11.06
C VAL A 58 -7.22 -8.64 11.08
N LEU A 59 -7.97 -8.76 12.18
CA LEU A 59 -8.99 -9.79 12.39
C LEU A 59 -10.40 -9.26 12.10
N LYS A 60 -10.66 -7.98 12.42
CA LYS A 60 -11.92 -7.29 12.15
C LYS A 60 -11.69 -5.79 12.07
N ALA A 61 -12.42 -5.12 11.21
CA ALA A 61 -12.44 -3.67 11.11
C ALA A 61 -13.89 -3.21 11.04
N ASP A 62 -14.30 -2.38 12.00
CA ASP A 62 -15.66 -1.84 12.12
C ASP A 62 -15.60 -0.31 12.02
N SER A 63 -16.56 0.29 11.33
CA SER A 63 -16.82 1.73 11.37
C SER A 63 -18.04 2.03 12.25
N ARG A 64 -17.95 3.09 13.06
CA ARG A 64 -19.03 3.55 13.92
C ARG A 64 -19.23 5.05 13.71
N ASN A 65 -20.41 5.43 13.24
CA ASN A 65 -20.73 6.82 12.99
C ASN A 65 -21.29 7.48 14.26
N PHE A 66 -20.64 8.55 14.71
CA PHE A 66 -21.04 9.42 15.80
C PHE A 66 -21.46 10.80 15.25
N GLY A 67 -22.49 10.78 14.39
CA GLY A 67 -23.06 11.97 13.74
C GLY A 67 -22.15 12.57 12.67
N ARG A 68 -21.19 13.41 13.09
CA ARG A 68 -20.22 14.08 12.20
C ARG A 68 -18.83 13.41 12.18
N ILE A 69 -18.57 12.51 13.12
CA ILE A 69 -17.27 11.83 13.29
C ILE A 69 -17.47 10.34 12.99
N VAL A 70 -16.63 9.76 12.14
CA VAL A 70 -16.57 8.30 11.99
C VAL A 70 -15.39 7.77 12.80
N GLU A 71 -15.66 6.79 13.66
CA GLU A 71 -14.66 6.06 14.42
C GLU A 71 -14.42 4.70 13.78
N TYR A 72 -13.15 4.33 13.60
CA TYR A 72 -12.73 3.02 13.11
C TYR A 72 -12.16 2.21 14.27
N ARG A 73 -12.78 1.06 14.56
CA ARG A 73 -12.34 0.11 15.58
C ARG A 73 -11.78 -1.12 14.89
N ILE A 74 -10.46 -1.29 14.99
CA ILE A 74 -9.72 -2.32 14.28
C ILE A 74 -9.16 -3.31 15.29
N LYS A 75 -9.60 -4.56 15.23
CA LYS A 75 -9.04 -5.69 15.97
C LYS A 75 -7.83 -6.22 15.21
N VAL A 76 -6.65 -6.19 15.82
CA VAL A 76 -5.40 -6.70 15.23
C VAL A 76 -4.84 -7.81 16.10
N LEU A 77 -4.40 -8.90 15.46
CA LEU A 77 -3.52 -9.89 16.06
C LEU A 77 -2.07 -9.39 15.91
N THR A 78 -1.45 -9.03 17.01
CA THR A 78 -0.03 -8.63 17.02
C THR A 78 0.88 -9.83 16.71
N PRO A 79 2.10 -9.61 16.21
CA PRO A 79 3.09 -10.69 16.03
C PRO A 79 3.46 -11.38 17.36
N LYS A 80 3.19 -10.76 18.51
CA LYS A 80 3.32 -11.37 19.85
C LYS A 80 2.14 -12.29 20.22
N GLY A 81 1.23 -12.61 19.29
CA GLY A 81 0.06 -13.48 19.51
C GLY A 81 -1.10 -12.84 20.28
N HIS A 82 -1.00 -11.58 20.69
CA HIS A 82 -2.03 -10.89 21.47
C HIS A 82 -3.00 -10.11 20.57
N VAL A 83 -4.30 -10.16 20.86
CA VAL A 83 -5.31 -9.33 20.19
C VAL A 83 -5.36 -7.94 20.84
N ARG A 84 -5.24 -6.89 20.03
CA ARG A 84 -5.41 -5.48 20.45
C ARG A 84 -6.53 -4.83 19.66
N VAL A 85 -7.24 -3.90 20.29
CA VAL A 85 -8.20 -3.02 19.61
C VAL A 85 -7.55 -1.66 19.44
N VAL A 86 -7.48 -1.17 18.20
CA VAL A 86 -7.00 0.18 17.86
C VAL A 86 -8.19 1.01 17.40
N THR A 87 -8.29 2.23 17.91
CA THR A 87 -9.36 3.18 17.59
C THR A 87 -8.77 4.38 16.86
N LEU A 88 -9.32 4.72 15.69
CA LEU A 88 -8.92 5.87 14.88
C LEU A 88 -10.16 6.72 14.55
N ARG A 89 -10.03 8.05 14.45
CA ARG A 89 -11.13 8.93 14.01
C ARG A 89 -10.88 9.45 12.59
N SER A 90 -11.96 9.60 11.83
CA SER A 90 -11.93 10.10 10.45
C SER A 90 -11.68 11.60 10.34
N ASP A 91 -11.92 12.35 11.42
CA ASP A 91 -12.04 13.80 11.46
C ASP A 91 -10.73 14.54 11.78
N GLN A 92 -9.59 13.83 11.93
CA GLN A 92 -8.27 14.46 12.16
C GLN A 92 -7.79 15.24 10.92
N ARG A 93 -8.46 16.38 10.68
CA ARG A 93 -7.96 17.52 9.93
C ARG A 93 -6.67 17.95 10.63
N VAL A 94 -5.58 18.00 9.86
CA VAL A 94 -4.38 18.68 10.33
C VAL A 94 -4.68 20.17 10.25
N THR A 95 -4.98 20.77 11.39
CA THR A 95 -5.03 22.22 11.55
C THR A 95 -3.59 22.69 11.69
N GLU A 96 -2.93 22.98 10.57
CA GLU A 96 -1.76 23.85 10.57
C GLU A 96 -2.24 25.25 10.96
N SER A 97 -1.94 25.65 12.19
CA SER A 97 -2.13 27.02 12.65
C SER A 97 -0.92 27.83 12.22
N ASN A 98 -1.16 28.96 11.56
CA ASN A 98 -0.21 30.04 11.32
C ASN A 98 -0.78 31.27 12.03
#